data_AF-A0A9D7D122-F1
#
_entry.id   AF-A0A9D7D122-F1
#
_cell.length_a   1.000
_cell.length_b   1.000
_cell.length_c   1.000
_cell.angle_alpha   90.00
_cell.angle_beta   90.00
_cell.angle_gamma   90.00
#
_symmetry.space_group_name_H-M   'P 1'
#
loop_
_entity.id
_entity.type
_entity.pdbx_description
1 polymer ?
#
loop_
_entity_poly.entity_id
_entity_poly.type
_entity_poly.pdbx_seq_one_letter_code
_entity_poly.pdbx_strand_id
1 'polypeptide(L)'
;MKLLLGLVSFTAVAAGTLVGCAATLAQPFDTLKKDAAPMTVFRLQNFEPPAQAAAAPGATVGGFALPPQIQQWITAGAQMLPPGLLPPGLIPGTAAAPAAQAQVARFHEFRILGNVNVADPSIHAEMMDILGKESNFDMPRESCMYAEFGVAVAQRGQPPADVLVSLSCNQVRTFGFVWPHGQKTGLKPDTTKRIIEVMKRTFGG
;
A
#
# COMPACT_ATOMS: atom_id res chain seq x y z
N MET A 1 47.34 53.60 25.42
CA MET A 1 46.18 53.73 24.51
C MET A 1 45.80 52.32 24.04
N LYS A 2 44.53 51.87 24.14
CA LYS A 2 43.43 52.08 23.16
C LYS A 2 43.89 51.74 21.73
N LEU A 3 43.25 50.91 20.92
CA LEU A 3 42.07 50.02 21.01
C LEU A 3 42.23 48.99 19.83
N LEU A 4 41.50 47.88 19.59
CA LEU A 4 40.15 47.39 19.93
C LEU A 4 40.18 45.82 19.96
N LEU A 5 39.04 45.16 20.22
CA LEU A 5 38.79 43.76 19.82
C LEU A 5 38.09 43.73 18.45
N GLY A 6 38.22 42.64 17.70
CA GLY A 6 37.45 42.44 16.45
C GLY A 6 37.21 40.97 16.15
N LEU A 7 36.15 40.39 16.71
CA LEU A 7 35.66 39.08 16.25
C LEU A 7 35.08 39.22 14.84
N VAL A 8 35.55 38.40 13.91
CA VAL A 8 34.83 38.09 12.67
C VAL A 8 34.70 36.58 12.57
N SER A 9 33.59 36.06 13.09
CA SER A 9 33.21 34.65 12.92
C SER A 9 32.71 34.44 11.49
N PHE A 10 33.59 33.98 10.60
CA PHE A 10 33.18 33.58 9.26
C PHE A 10 32.27 32.34 9.32
N THR A 11 31.01 32.51 8.90
CA THR A 11 30.06 31.42 8.79
C THR A 11 30.55 30.41 7.74
N ALA A 12 30.66 29.15 8.12
CA ALA A 12 31.08 28.10 7.20
C ALA A 12 29.99 27.86 6.14
N VAL A 13 30.21 28.40 4.94
CA VAL A 13 29.50 27.94 3.74
C VAL A 13 30.01 26.53 3.46
N ALA A 14 29.19 25.54 3.79
CA ALA A 14 29.42 24.16 3.38
C ALA A 14 29.26 24.07 1.86
N ALA A 15 30.34 24.38 1.14
CA ALA A 15 30.44 24.09 -0.28
C ALA A 15 30.30 22.58 -0.45
N GLY A 16 29.17 22.15 -1.00
CA GLY A 16 28.93 20.76 -1.38
C GLY A 16 29.95 20.37 -2.45
N THR A 17 31.08 19.82 -2.03
CA THR A 17 32.14 19.41 -2.93
C THR A 17 31.64 18.27 -3.79
N LEU A 18 31.76 18.48 -5.11
CA LEU A 18 31.48 17.47 -6.14
C LEU A 18 32.52 16.35 -6.04
N VAL A 19 32.33 15.44 -5.09
CA VAL A 19 33.09 14.19 -5.02
C VAL A 19 32.57 13.29 -6.13
N GLY A 20 33.46 12.85 -7.01
CA GLY A 20 33.09 12.21 -8.28
C GLY A 20 32.15 11.01 -8.11
N CYS A 21 31.05 11.02 -8.87
CA CYS A 21 30.05 9.96 -8.89
C CYS A 21 30.60 8.65 -9.48
N ALA A 22 31.24 7.83 -8.64
CA ALA A 22 30.98 6.40 -8.74
C ALA A 22 29.45 6.21 -8.62
N ALA A 23 28.84 5.40 -9.47
CA ALA A 23 27.38 5.37 -9.64
C ALA A 23 26.63 4.74 -8.45
N THR A 24 26.59 5.45 -7.33
CA THR A 24 25.74 5.17 -6.17
C THR A 24 24.29 5.46 -6.51
N LEU A 25 23.37 4.76 -5.85
CA LEU A 25 21.95 5.04 -6.01
C LEU A 25 21.61 6.40 -5.39
N ALA A 26 20.49 6.98 -5.80
CA ALA A 26 19.97 8.15 -5.11
C ALA A 26 19.43 7.75 -3.73
N GLN A 27 19.53 8.65 -2.74
CA GLN A 27 19.00 8.41 -1.40
C GLN A 27 17.45 8.38 -1.42
N PRO A 28 16.79 7.54 -0.60
CA PRO A 28 17.35 6.67 0.43
C PRO A 28 17.85 5.30 -0.08
N PHE A 29 17.64 4.97 -1.36
CA PHE A 29 17.85 3.62 -1.91
C PHE A 29 19.29 3.10 -1.80
N ASP A 30 20.29 3.97 -1.87
CA ASP A 30 21.69 3.60 -1.63
C ASP A 30 21.92 3.10 -0.20
N THR A 31 21.38 3.80 0.80
CA THR A 31 21.45 3.41 2.21
C THR A 31 20.63 2.15 2.47
N LEU A 32 19.38 2.09 1.98
CA LEU A 32 18.50 0.93 2.13
C LEU A 32 19.07 -0.35 1.48
N LYS A 33 19.81 -0.21 0.37
CA LYS A 33 20.54 -1.32 -0.26
C LYS A 33 21.74 -1.75 0.57
N LYS A 34 22.56 -0.80 1.07
CA LYS A 34 23.76 -1.08 1.88
C LYS A 34 23.43 -1.73 3.22
N ASP A 35 22.37 -1.28 3.87
CA ASP A 35 21.90 -1.81 5.15
C ASP A 35 21.08 -3.12 5.01
N ALA A 36 20.88 -3.62 3.77
CA ALA A 36 19.99 -4.74 3.45
C ALA A 36 18.61 -4.60 4.12
N ALA A 37 18.06 -3.39 4.07
CA ALA A 37 16.88 -3.00 4.84
C ALA A 37 15.67 -3.91 4.54
N PRO A 38 14.95 -4.44 5.55
CA PRO A 38 13.83 -5.35 5.34
C PRO A 38 12.80 -4.80 4.35
N MET A 39 12.46 -5.61 3.35
CA MET A 39 11.54 -5.24 2.27
C MET A 39 10.35 -6.19 2.23
N THR A 40 9.14 -5.64 2.17
CA THR A 40 7.90 -6.37 1.91
C THR A 40 7.31 -5.88 0.59
N VAL A 41 6.98 -6.81 -0.29
CA VAL A 41 6.32 -6.53 -1.57
C VAL A 41 4.87 -7.01 -1.49
N PHE A 42 3.94 -6.15 -1.87
CA PHE A 42 2.50 -6.38 -1.89
C PHE A 42 2.01 -6.52 -3.32
N ARG A 43 1.13 -7.49 -3.55
CA ARG A 43 0.24 -7.52 -4.72
C ARG A 43 -1.08 -6.91 -4.30
N LEU A 44 -1.58 -5.96 -5.09
CA LEU A 44 -2.67 -5.07 -4.73
C LEU A 44 -3.86 -5.20 -5.70
N GLN A 45 -5.05 -4.83 -5.24
CA GLN A 45 -6.28 -4.83 -6.04
C GLN A 45 -6.65 -3.40 -6.48
N ASN A 46 -6.57 -3.15 -7.79
CA ASN A 46 -6.88 -1.86 -8.41
C ASN A 46 -8.38 -1.52 -8.47
N PHE A 47 -9.25 -2.53 -8.45
CA PHE A 47 -10.69 -2.37 -8.56
C PHE A 47 -11.39 -3.22 -7.51
N GLU A 48 -12.02 -2.56 -6.55
CA GLU A 48 -12.97 -3.17 -5.63
C GLU A 48 -14.37 -2.93 -6.21
N PRO A 49 -15.15 -3.99 -6.55
CA PRO A 49 -16.55 -3.81 -6.90
C PRO A 49 -17.23 -3.03 -5.77
N PRO A 50 -18.12 -2.06 -6.05
CA PRO A 50 -18.85 -1.38 -5.00
C PRO A 50 -19.52 -2.45 -4.15
N ALA A 51 -19.25 -2.43 -2.84
CA ALA A 51 -19.74 -3.45 -1.93
C ALA A 51 -21.24 -3.58 -2.14
N GLN A 52 -21.66 -4.73 -2.70
CA GLN A 52 -23.07 -5.05 -2.85
C GLN A 52 -23.62 -5.02 -1.43
N ALA A 53 -24.41 -3.99 -1.13
CA ALA A 53 -24.98 -3.80 0.19
C ALA A 53 -25.66 -5.11 0.54
N ALA A 54 -25.15 -5.80 1.57
CA ALA A 54 -25.63 -7.11 1.95
C ALA A 54 -27.15 -7.00 2.08
N ALA A 55 -27.87 -7.74 1.24
CA ALA A 55 -29.32 -7.58 1.13
C ALA A 55 -29.91 -7.69 2.53
N ALA A 56 -30.56 -6.60 2.98
CA ALA A 56 -31.01 -6.50 4.36
C ALA A 56 -31.83 -7.75 4.70
N PRO A 57 -31.48 -8.52 5.74
CA PRO A 57 -32.26 -9.70 6.13
C PRO A 57 -33.64 -9.22 6.56
N GLY A 58 -34.64 -9.36 5.66
CA GLY A 58 -35.93 -8.69 5.79
C GLY A 58 -36.42 -7.95 4.54
N ALA A 59 -35.64 -7.90 3.46
CA ALA A 59 -36.18 -7.53 2.14
C ALA A 59 -37.20 -8.59 1.69
N THR A 60 -38.48 -8.30 1.91
CA THR A 60 -39.63 -9.13 1.54
C THR A 60 -39.75 -9.21 0.02
N VAL A 61 -39.07 -10.19 -0.57
CA VAL A 61 -39.24 -10.55 -1.99
C VAL A 61 -40.64 -11.16 -2.18
N GLY A 62 -41.59 -10.29 -2.51
CA GLY A 62 -42.90 -10.66 -3.07
C GLY A 62 -43.92 -11.23 -2.09
N GLY A 63 -44.69 -10.35 -1.43
CA GLY A 63 -46.15 -10.47 -1.26
C GLY A 63 -46.78 -11.68 -0.54
N PHE A 64 -46.03 -12.71 -0.11
CA PHE A 64 -46.58 -13.90 0.51
C PHE A 64 -46.62 -13.79 2.04
N ALA A 65 -47.81 -13.56 2.58
CA ALA A 65 -48.07 -13.71 4.01
C ALA A 65 -48.02 -15.21 4.37
N LEU A 66 -47.03 -15.61 5.17
CA LEU A 66 -46.91 -16.98 5.68
C LEU A 66 -48.08 -17.30 6.63
N PRO A 67 -48.81 -18.41 6.44
CA PRO A 67 -49.89 -18.83 7.35
C PRO A 67 -49.45 -18.94 8.82
N PRO A 68 -50.32 -18.62 9.80
CA PRO A 68 -49.94 -18.55 11.21
C PRO A 68 -49.42 -19.87 11.80
N GLN A 69 -49.84 -21.03 11.26
CA GLN A 69 -49.30 -22.34 11.67
C GLN A 69 -47.81 -22.51 11.33
N ILE A 70 -47.29 -21.77 10.33
CA ILE A 70 -45.86 -21.80 9.99
C ILE A 70 -45.03 -21.04 11.02
N GLN A 71 -45.57 -19.98 11.61
CA GLN A 71 -44.87 -19.16 12.60
C GLN A 71 -44.58 -19.98 13.88
N GLN A 72 -45.48 -20.89 14.27
CA GLN A 72 -45.31 -21.72 15.47
C GLN A 72 -44.11 -22.67 15.40
N TRP A 73 -43.82 -23.31 14.25
CA TRP A 73 -42.66 -24.20 14.14
C TRP A 73 -41.33 -23.45 14.08
N ILE A 74 -41.33 -22.22 13.54
CA ILE A 74 -40.13 -21.34 13.54
C ILE A 74 -39.75 -20.98 14.97
N THR A 75 -40.71 -20.59 15.81
CA THR A 75 -40.45 -20.23 17.22
C THR A 75 -39.94 -21.42 18.04
N ALA A 76 -40.47 -22.63 17.79
CA ALA A 76 -40.01 -23.84 18.45
C ALA A 76 -38.58 -24.24 18.01
N GLY A 77 -38.29 -24.18 16.70
CA GLY A 77 -36.96 -24.48 16.17
C GLY A 77 -35.87 -23.51 16.63
N ALA A 78 -36.21 -22.24 16.85
CA ALA A 78 -35.27 -21.21 17.30
C ALA A 78 -34.68 -21.46 18.70
N GLN A 79 -35.39 -22.18 19.57
CA GLN A 79 -34.93 -22.48 20.94
C GLN A 79 -33.90 -23.62 21.01
N MET A 80 -33.78 -24.41 19.93
CA MET A 80 -32.80 -25.50 19.79
C MET A 80 -31.46 -25.06 19.19
N LEU A 81 -31.33 -23.80 18.77
CA LEU A 81 -30.10 -23.27 18.19
C LEU A 81 -29.15 -22.74 19.29
N PRO A 82 -27.85 -23.10 19.25
CA PRO A 82 -26.87 -22.59 20.20
C PRO A 82 -26.84 -21.04 20.23
N PRO A 83 -26.64 -20.43 21.42
CA PRO A 83 -26.51 -18.98 21.54
C PRO A 83 -25.38 -18.45 20.63
N GLY A 84 -25.74 -17.65 19.63
CA GLY A 84 -24.83 -17.14 18.60
C GLY A 84 -25.16 -17.53 17.16
N LEU A 85 -26.06 -18.51 16.93
CA LEU A 85 -26.55 -18.88 15.58
C LEU A 85 -27.90 -18.26 15.20
N LEU A 86 -28.54 -17.51 16.09
CA LEU A 86 -29.74 -16.72 15.77
C LEU A 86 -29.30 -15.38 15.15
N PRO A 87 -29.61 -15.11 13.86
CA PRO A 87 -29.26 -13.84 13.24
C PRO A 87 -30.00 -12.68 13.94
N PRO A 88 -29.30 -11.58 14.31
CA PRO A 88 -29.93 -10.42 14.91
C PRO A 88 -31.00 -9.84 13.96
N GLY A 89 -32.25 -9.75 14.44
CA GLY A 89 -33.38 -9.23 13.65
C GLY A 89 -34.69 -10.02 13.80
N LEU A 90 -34.68 -11.22 14.38
CA LEU A 90 -35.90 -12.01 14.64
C LEU A 90 -36.76 -11.49 15.81
N ILE A 91 -36.34 -10.42 16.50
CA ILE A 91 -37.14 -9.74 17.53
C ILE A 91 -37.71 -8.45 16.93
N PRO A 92 -39.03 -8.36 16.66
CA PRO A 92 -39.63 -7.15 16.11
C PRO A 92 -39.37 -5.94 17.01
N GLY A 93 -38.78 -4.88 16.45
CA GLY A 93 -38.52 -3.62 17.13
C GLY A 93 -37.07 -3.35 17.54
N THR A 94 -36.14 -4.28 17.35
CA THR A 94 -34.70 -3.99 17.48
C THR A 94 -34.11 -3.59 16.12
N ALA A 95 -33.63 -2.35 16.00
CA ALA A 95 -32.89 -1.92 14.82
C ALA A 95 -31.60 -2.72 14.70
N ALA A 96 -31.36 -3.34 13.54
CA ALA A 96 -30.13 -4.07 13.29
C ALA A 96 -28.93 -3.11 13.41
N ALA A 97 -27.97 -3.46 14.27
CA ALA A 97 -26.69 -2.76 14.28
C ALA A 97 -26.04 -2.89 12.89
N PRO A 98 -25.34 -1.85 12.38
CA PRO A 98 -24.65 -1.93 11.10
C PRO A 98 -23.75 -3.16 11.07
N ALA A 99 -23.88 -4.00 10.03
CA ALA A 99 -23.01 -5.14 9.86
C ALA A 99 -21.56 -4.65 9.84
N ALA A 100 -20.76 -5.08 10.82
CA ALA A 100 -19.36 -4.70 10.91
C ALA A 100 -18.66 -5.12 9.62
N GLN A 101 -18.24 -4.14 8.82
CA GLN A 101 -17.44 -4.39 7.63
C GLN A 101 -16.19 -5.14 8.06
N ALA A 102 -16.01 -6.38 7.60
CA ALA A 102 -14.82 -7.14 7.90
C ALA A 102 -13.59 -6.32 7.47
N GLN A 103 -12.72 -5.97 8.43
CA GLN A 103 -11.66 -4.99 8.18
C GLN A 103 -10.57 -5.61 7.29
N VAL A 104 -10.73 -5.42 5.99
CA VAL A 104 -9.84 -5.93 4.96
C VAL A 104 -8.46 -5.26 5.09
N ALA A 105 -7.39 -6.04 5.07
CA ALA A 105 -6.03 -5.53 5.08
C ALA A 105 -5.74 -4.70 3.81
N ARG A 106 -5.22 -3.48 4.00
CA ARG A 106 -4.88 -2.52 2.94
C ARG A 106 -3.43 -2.04 3.08
N PHE A 107 -2.83 -1.68 1.96
CA PHE A 107 -1.59 -0.93 1.86
C PHE A 107 -1.93 0.43 1.24
N HIS A 108 -1.87 1.48 2.06
CA HIS A 108 -2.53 2.77 1.78
C HIS A 108 -4.03 2.55 1.43
N GLU A 109 -4.54 3.16 0.35
CA GLU A 109 -5.93 2.94 -0.10
C GLU A 109 -6.21 1.53 -0.71
N PHE A 110 -5.17 0.80 -1.14
CA PHE A 110 -5.32 -0.42 -1.94
C PHE A 110 -5.47 -1.69 -1.09
N ARG A 111 -6.42 -2.56 -1.45
CA ARG A 111 -6.57 -3.88 -0.81
C ARG A 111 -5.40 -4.79 -1.15
N ILE A 112 -4.86 -5.47 -0.13
CA ILE A 112 -3.80 -6.47 -0.31
C ILE A 112 -4.40 -7.79 -0.80
N LEU A 113 -3.89 -8.30 -1.93
CA LEU A 113 -4.18 -9.64 -2.47
C LEU A 113 -3.15 -10.67 -2.00
N GLY A 114 -1.92 -10.24 -1.73
CA GLY A 114 -0.84 -11.07 -1.22
C GLY A 114 0.36 -10.20 -0.82
N ASN A 115 1.23 -10.73 0.04
CA ASN A 115 2.47 -10.06 0.43
C ASN A 115 3.60 -11.07 0.57
N VAL A 116 4.83 -10.64 0.29
CA VAL A 116 6.06 -11.43 0.40
C VAL A 116 7.12 -10.57 1.07
N ASN A 117 7.73 -11.11 2.13
CA ASN A 117 8.96 -10.54 2.69
C ASN A 117 10.13 -11.00 1.83
N VAL A 118 10.84 -10.06 1.21
CA VAL A 118 11.89 -10.33 0.23
C VAL A 118 13.16 -10.78 0.97
N ALA A 119 13.40 -12.09 0.96
CA ALA A 119 14.61 -12.71 1.50
C ALA A 119 15.72 -12.89 0.44
N ASP A 120 15.37 -12.86 -0.85
CA ASP A 120 16.34 -13.00 -1.94
C ASP A 120 17.13 -11.69 -2.14
N PRO A 121 18.46 -11.70 -1.96
CA PRO A 121 19.28 -10.49 -2.09
C PRO A 121 19.36 -9.96 -3.52
N SER A 122 19.14 -10.79 -4.54
CA SER A 122 19.11 -10.36 -5.94
C SER A 122 17.83 -9.58 -6.26
N ILE A 123 16.67 -10.04 -5.77
CA ILE A 123 15.38 -9.35 -5.88
C ILE A 123 15.46 -8.00 -5.16
N HIS A 124 15.98 -7.98 -3.93
CA HIS A 124 16.19 -6.75 -3.15
C HIS A 124 17.12 -5.77 -3.87
N ALA A 125 18.31 -6.22 -4.26
CA ALA A 125 19.31 -5.39 -4.92
C ALA A 125 18.84 -4.86 -6.28
N GLU A 126 18.04 -5.62 -7.03
CA GLU A 126 17.46 -5.19 -8.30
C GLU A 126 16.33 -4.18 -8.08
N MET A 127 15.44 -4.39 -7.11
CA MET A 127 14.39 -3.43 -6.76
C MET A 127 15.01 -2.09 -6.33
N MET A 128 16.06 -2.12 -5.51
CA MET A 128 16.84 -0.94 -5.15
C MET A 128 17.48 -0.25 -6.36
N ASP A 129 17.99 -1.02 -7.34
CA ASP A 129 18.55 -0.47 -8.58
C ASP A 129 17.49 0.10 -9.54
N ILE A 130 16.25 -0.42 -9.50
CA ILE A 130 15.10 0.13 -10.22
C ILE A 130 14.71 1.48 -9.60
N LEU A 131 14.47 1.51 -8.30
CA LEU A 131 13.99 2.70 -7.60
C LEU A 131 15.08 3.78 -7.45
N GLY A 132 16.34 3.38 -7.31
CA GLY A 132 17.45 4.27 -7.01
C GLY A 132 18.16 4.94 -8.19
N LYS A 133 17.86 4.57 -9.45
CA LYS A 133 18.49 5.17 -10.64
C LYS A 133 17.50 6.04 -11.39
N GLU A 134 17.79 7.35 -11.47
CA GLU A 134 16.97 8.33 -12.21
C GLU A 134 16.73 7.92 -13.67
N SER A 135 17.71 7.24 -14.29
CA SER A 135 17.61 6.80 -15.68
C SER A 135 16.44 5.86 -15.97
N ASN A 136 15.85 5.22 -14.96
CA ASN A 136 14.63 4.40 -15.07
C ASN A 136 13.33 5.22 -15.19
N PHE A 137 13.38 6.54 -14.92
CA PHE A 137 12.21 7.39 -14.80
C PHE A 137 12.21 8.54 -15.81
N ASP A 138 11.01 8.98 -16.17
CA ASP A 138 10.69 10.19 -16.92
C ASP A 138 9.61 10.99 -16.20
N MET A 139 9.25 12.17 -16.73
CA MET A 139 8.04 12.85 -16.27
C MET A 139 6.80 11.98 -16.54
N PRO A 140 5.85 11.89 -15.59
CA PRO A 140 4.62 11.15 -15.80
C PRO A 140 3.81 11.80 -16.94
N ARG A 141 3.21 10.97 -17.81
CA ARG A 141 2.43 11.45 -18.97
C ARG A 141 1.05 12.00 -18.59
N GLU A 142 0.54 11.56 -17.45
CA GLU A 142 -0.76 11.91 -16.89
C GLU A 142 -0.69 11.76 -15.36
N SER A 143 -1.79 12.04 -14.66
CA SER A 143 -1.88 11.84 -13.21
C SER A 143 -2.90 10.75 -12.90
N CYS A 144 -2.50 9.48 -12.97
CA CYS A 144 -3.34 8.35 -12.57
C CYS A 144 -2.63 7.39 -11.61
N MET A 145 -3.40 6.67 -10.79
CA MET A 145 -2.84 5.73 -9.82
C MET A 145 -3.77 4.54 -9.61
N TYR A 146 -3.38 3.41 -10.19
CA TYR A 146 -4.01 2.10 -10.04
C TYR A 146 -2.88 1.14 -9.70
N ALA A 147 -2.45 1.14 -8.44
CA ALA A 147 -1.23 0.44 -8.04
C ALA A 147 -1.43 -1.09 -7.98
N GLU A 148 -0.93 -1.85 -8.96
CA GLU A 148 -0.94 -3.32 -8.92
C GLU A 148 0.02 -3.88 -7.86
N PHE A 149 1.04 -3.10 -7.50
CA PHE A 149 2.06 -3.50 -6.52
C PHE A 149 2.40 -2.39 -5.54
N GLY A 150 2.74 -2.80 -4.32
CA GLY A 150 3.36 -1.95 -3.30
C GLY A 150 4.72 -2.52 -2.89
N VAL A 151 5.66 -1.66 -2.53
CA VAL A 151 6.95 -2.04 -1.96
C VAL A 151 7.12 -1.20 -0.69
N ALA A 152 7.20 -1.84 0.47
CA ALA A 152 7.54 -1.20 1.73
C ALA A 152 8.97 -1.59 2.11
N VAL A 153 9.81 -0.61 2.45
CA VAL A 153 11.17 -0.86 2.92
C VAL A 153 11.36 -0.20 4.27
N ALA A 154 11.71 -1.00 5.29
CA ALA A 154 11.85 -0.51 6.65
C ALA A 154 12.97 0.53 6.76
N GLN A 155 12.69 1.66 7.42
CA GLN A 155 13.69 2.69 7.73
C GLN A 155 13.96 2.70 9.24
N ARG A 156 15.20 2.98 9.66
CA ARG A 156 15.54 3.06 11.09
C ARG A 156 15.01 4.38 11.69
N GLY A 157 14.01 4.28 12.56
CA GLY A 157 13.46 5.44 13.28
C GLY A 157 12.66 6.42 12.41
N GLN A 158 12.23 5.98 11.23
CA GLN A 158 11.41 6.72 10.28
C GLN A 158 10.26 5.81 9.78
N PRO A 159 9.19 6.36 9.20
CA PRO A 159 8.20 5.56 8.46
C PRO A 159 8.89 4.73 7.36
N PRO A 160 8.32 3.58 6.95
CA PRO A 160 8.84 2.83 5.81
C PRO A 160 8.95 3.68 4.54
N ALA A 161 9.94 3.39 3.71
CA ALA A 161 10.03 3.94 2.36
C ALA A 161 9.06 3.17 1.46
N ASP A 162 7.83 3.66 1.38
CA ASP A 162 6.74 3.00 0.67
C ASP A 162 6.65 3.51 -0.77
N VAL A 163 6.57 2.59 -1.73
CA VAL A 163 6.41 2.88 -3.16
C VAL A 163 5.24 2.07 -3.70
N LEU A 164 4.19 2.76 -4.13
CA LEU A 164 3.15 2.21 -4.98
C LEU A 164 3.61 2.24 -6.44
N VAL A 165 3.37 1.15 -7.14
CA VAL A 165 3.72 0.97 -8.55
C VAL A 165 2.45 0.72 -9.36
N SER A 166 2.14 1.64 -10.28
CA SER A 166 1.06 1.52 -11.25
C SER A 166 1.65 1.22 -12.62
N LEU A 167 1.63 -0.05 -13.02
CA LEU A 167 1.98 -0.51 -14.35
C LEU A 167 0.96 -0.04 -15.38
N SER A 168 -0.34 -0.01 -15.03
CA SER A 168 -1.40 0.54 -15.89
C SER A 168 -1.14 1.99 -16.29
N CYS A 169 -0.66 2.82 -15.35
CA CYS A 169 -0.30 4.23 -15.61
C CYS A 169 1.17 4.43 -16.02
N ASN A 170 2.00 3.38 -15.98
CA ASN A 170 3.45 3.46 -16.03
C ASN A 170 4.00 4.58 -15.11
N GLN A 171 3.68 4.56 -13.80
CA GLN A 171 4.23 5.51 -12.83
C GLN A 171 4.27 4.96 -11.40
N VAL A 172 5.03 5.64 -10.54
CA VAL A 172 5.09 5.38 -9.09
C VAL A 172 4.46 6.51 -8.27
N ARG A 173 4.12 6.21 -7.00
CA ARG A 173 3.78 7.18 -5.94
C ARG A 173 4.45 6.73 -4.65
N THR A 174 4.95 7.67 -3.86
CA THR A 174 5.86 7.40 -2.74
C THR A 174 5.33 7.98 -1.43
N PHE A 175 5.57 7.29 -0.31
CA PHE A 175 5.21 7.74 1.04
C PHE A 175 6.36 7.46 2.01
N GLY A 176 6.45 8.24 3.10
CA GLY A 176 7.47 8.06 4.14
C GLY A 176 8.89 8.54 3.79
N PHE A 177 9.11 9.08 2.58
CA PHE A 177 10.37 9.73 2.17
C PHE A 177 10.15 10.73 1.03
N VAL A 178 11.17 11.54 0.75
CA VAL A 178 11.20 12.46 -0.42
C VAL A 178 11.74 11.70 -1.63
N TRP A 179 10.98 11.68 -2.73
CA TRP A 179 11.41 11.05 -3.98
C TRP A 179 12.65 11.76 -4.55
N PRO A 180 13.78 11.07 -4.76
CA PRO A 180 15.03 11.73 -5.15
C PRO A 180 15.06 12.24 -6.58
N HIS A 181 14.26 11.67 -7.49
CA HIS A 181 14.29 12.00 -8.92
C HIS A 181 13.40 13.20 -9.27
N GLY A 182 13.14 14.08 -8.30
CA GLY A 182 12.32 15.28 -8.44
C GLY A 182 10.88 14.94 -8.85
N GLN A 183 10.46 15.42 -10.03
CA GLN A 183 9.13 15.14 -10.59
C GLN A 183 9.07 13.90 -11.49
N LYS A 184 10.19 13.18 -11.68
CA LYS A 184 10.25 12.01 -12.55
C LYS A 184 9.72 10.77 -11.85
N THR A 185 8.40 10.57 -11.90
CA THR A 185 7.71 9.39 -11.36
C THR A 185 7.17 8.46 -12.44
N GLY A 186 7.22 8.85 -13.72
CA GLY A 186 6.84 7.99 -14.84
C GLY A 186 7.87 6.88 -15.07
N LEU A 187 7.42 5.65 -15.26
CA LEU A 187 8.24 4.48 -15.56
C LEU A 187 8.56 4.43 -17.06
N LYS A 188 9.82 4.17 -17.40
CA LYS A 188 10.20 3.83 -18.78
C LYS A 188 9.75 2.43 -19.17
N PRO A 189 9.53 2.14 -20.47
CA PRO A 189 9.09 0.82 -20.92
C PRO A 189 9.97 -0.35 -20.44
N ASP A 190 11.30 -0.17 -20.46
CA ASP A 190 12.23 -1.21 -19.98
C ASP A 190 12.24 -1.33 -18.44
N THR A 191 11.96 -0.24 -17.72
CA THR A 191 11.75 -0.26 -16.27
C THR A 191 10.47 -1.03 -15.92
N THR A 192 9.37 -0.81 -16.64
CA THR A 192 8.13 -1.57 -16.51
C THR A 192 8.37 -3.07 -16.71
N LYS A 193 9.13 -3.48 -17.74
CA LYS A 193 9.53 -4.89 -17.97
C LYS A 193 10.31 -5.46 -16.78
N ARG A 194 11.35 -4.76 -16.32
CA ARG A 194 12.19 -5.20 -15.20
C ARG A 194 11.40 -5.33 -13.91
N ILE A 195 10.47 -4.41 -13.62
CA ILE A 195 9.55 -4.53 -12.49
C ILE A 195 8.72 -5.80 -12.63
N ILE A 196 8.11 -6.07 -13.79
CA ILE A 196 7.33 -7.30 -14.02
C ILE A 196 8.18 -8.55 -13.78
N GLU A 197 9.43 -8.58 -14.25
CA GLU A 197 10.37 -9.68 -14.03
C GLU A 197 10.76 -9.87 -12.56
N VAL A 198 10.95 -8.78 -11.81
CA VAL A 198 11.17 -8.80 -10.36
C VAL A 198 9.92 -9.34 -9.65
N MET A 199 8.72 -8.83 -9.98
CA MET A 199 7.47 -9.27 -9.35
C MET A 199 7.14 -10.75 -9.63
N LYS A 200 7.39 -11.24 -10.85
CA LYS A 200 7.25 -12.67 -11.18
C LYS A 200 8.12 -13.55 -10.28
N ARG A 201 9.41 -13.23 -10.16
CA ARG A 201 10.34 -13.92 -9.25
C ARG A 201 9.87 -13.88 -7.79
N THR A 202 9.43 -12.71 -7.32
CA THR A 202 8.93 -12.54 -5.94
C THR A 202 7.70 -13.39 -5.61
N PHE A 203 6.78 -13.56 -6.56
CA PHE A 203 5.52 -14.30 -6.34
C PHE A 203 5.50 -15.72 -6.95
N GLY A 204 6.63 -16.20 -7.48
CA GLY A 204 6.79 -17.58 -8.00
C GLY A 204 6.04 -17.85 -9.32
N GLY A 205 5.99 -16.87 -10.23
CA GLY A 205 5.36 -16.99 -11.57
C GLY A 205 6.28 -16.66 -12.74
#